data_AF-A0A2T0U0S7-F1
#
_entry.id   AF-A0A2T0U0S7-F1
#
_cell.length_a   1.000
_cell.length_b   1.000
_cell.length_c   1.000
_cell.angle_alpha   90.00
_cell.angle_beta   90.00
_cell.angle_gamma   90.00
#
_symmetry.space_group_name_H-M   'P 1'
#
loop_
_entity.id
_entity.type
_entity.pdbx_description
1 polymer ?
#
loop_
_entity_poly.entity_id
_entity_poly.type
_entity_poly.pdbx_seq_one_letter_code
_entity_poly.pdbx_strand_id
1 'polypeptide(L)'
;MTPQEIFDRIQALPMMVNIKGSRNPETIKELDTIHKAVFGTGFTPGCKKCVVKAYHEVSDLTLEKLIAMSNAKFKLKKDVVIQFPAFSPNHFSNANLSDKDAVKMLKTNPGLLQHFESYPKDDQGNVVLDEKQADAGKPSGTQLDKPLAKDVIAKIGTAKTLDELDNLVAGDDRATVIAAAQKRLVEINAANTEPAEQDAENEGSGTEGNERNQGEGTGAGGTE
;
A
#
# COMPACT_ATOMS: atom_id res chain seq x y z
N MET A 1 -1.26 3.60 10.72
CA MET A 1 -0.42 3.28 9.56
C MET A 1 -1.29 3.47 8.34
N THR A 2 -0.90 4.35 7.43
CA THR A 2 -1.66 4.62 6.20
C THR A 2 -1.51 3.44 5.23
N PRO A 3 -2.43 3.28 4.25
CA PRO A 3 -2.28 2.29 3.19
C PRO A 3 -0.92 2.38 2.47
N GLN A 4 -0.42 3.59 2.23
CA GLN A 4 0.88 3.80 1.59
C GLN A 4 2.03 3.33 2.47
N GLU A 5 2.05 3.71 3.75
CA GLU A 5 3.08 3.27 4.70
C GLU A 5 3.11 1.74 4.84
N ILE A 6 1.94 1.10 4.86
CA ILE A 6 1.85 -0.37 4.88
C ILE A 6 2.46 -0.94 3.60
N PHE A 7 2.06 -0.43 2.43
CA PHE A 7 2.53 -0.91 1.14
C PHE A 7 4.04 -0.77 0.98
N ASP A 8 4.62 0.37 1.34
CA ASP A 8 6.06 0.61 1.25
C ASP A 8 6.85 -0.40 2.10
N ARG A 9 6.35 -0.72 3.30
CA ARG A 9 6.95 -1.73 4.17
C ARG A 9 6.83 -3.15 3.61
N ILE A 10 5.72 -3.45 2.94
CA ILE A 10 5.55 -4.72 2.21
C ILE A 10 6.60 -4.84 1.09
N GLN A 11 6.83 -3.77 0.33
CA GLN A 11 7.85 -3.76 -0.74
C GLN A 11 9.28 -3.93 -0.21
N ALA A 12 9.55 -3.53 1.04
CA ALA A 12 10.85 -3.69 1.67
C ALA A 12 11.11 -5.11 2.23
N LEU A 13 10.05 -5.90 2.52
CA LEU A 13 10.17 -7.22 3.14
C LEU A 13 11.04 -8.22 2.34
N PRO A 14 10.94 -8.36 1.01
CA PRO A 14 11.79 -9.28 0.25
C PRO A 14 13.29 -9.00 0.43
N MET A 15 13.68 -7.72 0.46
CA MET A 15 15.06 -7.32 0.69
C MET A 15 15.53 -7.70 2.10
N MET A 16 14.70 -7.48 3.12
CA MET A 16 15.00 -7.90 4.49
C MET A 16 15.14 -9.41 4.61
N VAL A 17 14.24 -10.17 3.96
CA VAL A 17 14.29 -11.63 3.92
C VAL A 17 15.57 -12.12 3.23
N ASN A 18 15.99 -11.46 2.15
CA ASN A 18 17.21 -11.82 1.42
C ASN A 18 18.49 -11.51 2.23
N ILE A 19 18.57 -10.35 2.87
CA ILE A 19 19.75 -9.91 3.62
C ILE A 19 19.87 -10.62 4.97
N LYS A 20 18.77 -10.68 5.73
CA LYS A 20 18.78 -11.13 7.13
C LYS A 20 18.25 -12.55 7.31
N GLY A 21 17.49 -13.06 6.34
CA GLY A 21 16.77 -14.33 6.43
C GLY A 21 15.34 -14.17 6.93
N SER A 22 14.45 -15.08 6.48
CA SER A 22 13.01 -15.09 6.84
C SER A 22 12.73 -15.42 8.30
N ARG A 23 13.71 -15.98 9.03
CA ARG A 23 13.59 -16.35 10.44
C ARG A 23 14.36 -15.41 11.37
N ASN A 24 14.93 -14.33 10.84
CA ASN A 24 15.60 -13.33 11.64
C ASN A 24 14.57 -12.62 12.55
N PRO A 25 14.89 -12.38 13.83
CA PRO A 25 13.99 -11.69 14.76
C PRO A 25 13.49 -10.33 14.27
N GLU A 26 14.32 -9.57 13.57
CA GLU A 26 13.95 -8.28 13.00
C GLU A 26 12.95 -8.43 11.86
N THR A 27 13.21 -9.36 10.93
CA THR A 27 12.29 -9.68 9.83
C THR A 27 10.94 -10.16 10.36
N ILE A 28 10.95 -11.02 11.39
CA ILE A 28 9.72 -11.52 12.03
C ILE A 28 8.96 -10.37 12.72
N LYS A 29 9.66 -9.49 13.43
CA LYS A 29 9.04 -8.33 14.10
C LYS A 29 8.42 -7.37 13.10
N GLU A 30 9.09 -7.13 11.98
CA GLU A 30 8.58 -6.30 10.88
C GLU A 30 7.32 -6.91 10.28
N LEU A 31 7.38 -8.19 9.93
CA LEU A 31 6.25 -8.94 9.40
C LEU A 31 5.06 -8.95 10.37
N ASP A 32 5.28 -9.14 11.67
CA ASP A 32 4.22 -9.10 12.70
C ASP A 32 3.61 -7.70 12.82
N THR A 33 4.42 -6.65 12.65
CA THR A 33 3.94 -5.26 12.67
C THR A 33 3.01 -4.99 11.49
N ILE A 34 3.41 -5.40 10.29
CA ILE A 34 2.59 -5.25 9.07
C ILE A 34 1.32 -6.11 9.18
N HIS A 35 1.47 -7.37 9.61
CA HIS A 35 0.36 -8.30 9.74
C HIS A 35 -0.68 -7.81 10.76
N LYS A 36 -0.25 -7.25 11.90
CA LYS A 36 -1.18 -6.62 12.86
C LYS A 36 -1.87 -5.39 12.30
N ALA A 37 -1.14 -4.56 11.54
CA ALA A 37 -1.70 -3.36 10.94
C ALA A 37 -2.81 -3.70 9.92
N VAL A 38 -2.63 -4.77 9.14
CA VAL A 38 -3.60 -5.17 8.11
C VAL A 38 -4.67 -6.10 8.66
N PHE A 39 -4.33 -7.12 9.43
CA PHE A 39 -5.26 -8.18 9.81
C PHE A 39 -5.82 -8.01 11.23
N GLY A 40 -5.36 -6.99 11.98
CA GLY A 40 -5.76 -6.73 13.36
C GLY A 40 -5.22 -7.75 14.37
N THR A 41 -4.47 -8.75 13.90
CA THR A 41 -3.96 -9.86 14.72
C THR A 41 -2.50 -10.16 14.35
N GLY A 42 -1.74 -10.72 15.29
CA GLY A 42 -0.39 -11.22 15.02
C GLY A 42 -0.39 -12.70 14.65
N PHE A 43 0.78 -13.22 14.26
CA PHE A 43 1.01 -14.65 14.10
C PHE A 43 1.98 -15.17 15.17
N THR A 44 2.08 -16.48 15.33
CA THR A 44 3.03 -17.09 16.30
C THR A 44 4.47 -17.03 15.75
N PRO A 45 5.39 -16.23 16.34
CA PRO A 45 6.73 -16.00 15.79
C PRO A 45 7.61 -17.26 15.68
N GLY A 46 7.47 -18.19 16.63
CA GLY A 46 8.24 -19.44 16.64
C GLY A 46 7.75 -20.50 15.64
N CYS A 47 6.57 -20.32 15.06
CA CYS A 47 5.95 -21.30 14.18
C CYS A 47 6.37 -21.06 12.71
N LYS A 48 7.26 -21.90 12.17
CA LYS A 48 7.77 -21.77 10.78
C LYS A 48 6.64 -21.62 9.75
N LYS A 49 5.62 -22.47 9.85
CA LYS A 49 4.46 -22.44 8.94
C LYS A 49 3.65 -21.14 9.07
N CYS A 50 3.55 -20.61 10.29
CA CYS A 50 2.83 -19.38 10.58
C CYS A 50 3.55 -18.16 10.00
N VAL A 51 4.88 -18.09 10.14
CA VAL A 51 5.70 -17.02 9.53
C VAL A 51 5.56 -17.03 8.01
N VAL A 52 5.69 -18.21 7.38
CA VAL A 52 5.55 -18.35 5.93
C VAL A 52 4.16 -17.95 5.47
N LYS A 53 3.12 -18.42 6.16
CA LYS A 53 1.73 -18.07 5.86
C LYS A 53 1.50 -16.55 5.94
N ALA A 54 1.93 -15.92 7.04
CA ALA A 54 1.81 -14.48 7.24
C ALA A 54 2.56 -13.70 6.15
N TYR A 55 3.74 -14.17 5.76
CA TYR A 55 4.50 -13.56 4.67
C TYR A 55 3.73 -13.59 3.35
N HIS A 56 3.12 -14.72 2.99
CA HIS A 56 2.29 -14.81 1.78
C HIS A 56 1.05 -13.93 1.86
N GLU A 57 0.32 -13.97 2.98
CA GLU A 57 -0.88 -13.15 3.18
C GLU A 57 -0.59 -11.65 3.05
N VAL A 58 0.56 -11.20 3.56
CA VAL A 58 1.02 -9.81 3.45
C VAL A 58 1.52 -9.49 2.04
N SER A 59 2.26 -10.41 1.40
CA SER A 59 2.85 -10.20 0.07
C SER A 59 1.81 -10.16 -1.05
N ASP A 60 0.64 -10.76 -0.85
CA ASP A 60 -0.48 -10.75 -1.80
C ASP A 60 -1.29 -9.43 -1.78
N LEU A 61 -0.94 -8.50 -0.89
CA LEU A 61 -1.59 -7.20 -0.76
C LEU A 61 -1.04 -6.21 -1.79
N THR A 62 -1.95 -5.52 -2.47
CA THR A 62 -1.63 -4.39 -3.34
C THR A 62 -2.05 -3.08 -2.68
N LEU A 63 -1.48 -1.96 -3.11
CA LEU A 63 -1.90 -0.64 -2.64
C LEU A 63 -3.41 -0.42 -2.84
N GLU A 64 -3.94 -0.83 -3.99
CA GLU A 64 -5.38 -0.77 -4.29
C GLU A 64 -6.21 -1.55 -3.25
N LYS A 65 -5.80 -2.77 -2.89
CA LYS A 65 -6.49 -3.57 -1.85
C LYS A 65 -6.45 -2.86 -0.49
N LEU A 66 -5.30 -2.31 -0.11
CA LEU A 66 -5.12 -1.60 1.16
C LEU A 66 -5.99 -0.33 1.23
N ILE A 67 -6.09 0.42 0.13
CA ILE A 67 -6.98 1.57 0.03
C ILE A 67 -8.44 1.14 0.12
N ALA A 68 -8.83 0.07 -0.59
CA ALA A 68 -10.19 -0.47 -0.55
C ALA A 68 -10.60 -0.93 0.85
N MET A 69 -9.70 -1.58 1.60
CA MET A 69 -9.92 -1.97 3.00
C MET A 69 -10.10 -0.74 3.90
N SER A 70 -9.26 0.29 3.74
CA SER A 70 -9.37 1.55 4.50
C SER A 70 -10.72 2.24 4.29
N ASN A 71 -11.21 2.25 3.05
CA ASN A 71 -12.43 2.96 2.64
C ASN A 71 -13.71 2.10 2.71
N ALA A 72 -13.63 0.87 3.25
CA ALA A 72 -14.77 -0.04 3.29
C ALA A 72 -15.98 0.59 4.02
N LYS A 73 -17.15 0.55 3.38
CA LYS A 73 -18.44 0.99 3.91
C LYS A 73 -19.02 -0.01 4.90
N PHE A 74 -18.70 -1.28 4.72
CA PHE A 74 -19.03 -2.32 5.68
C PHE A 74 -18.03 -2.27 6.84
N LYS A 75 -18.49 -1.91 8.04
CA LYS A 75 -17.68 -1.95 9.26
C LYS A 75 -18.24 -2.97 10.23
N LEU A 76 -17.37 -3.83 10.74
CA LEU A 76 -17.65 -4.72 11.86
C LEU A 76 -17.73 -3.91 13.15
N LYS A 77 -18.51 -4.42 14.11
CA LYS A 77 -18.49 -3.91 15.49
C LYS A 77 -17.07 -3.99 16.05
N LYS A 78 -16.78 -3.09 16.99
CA LYS A 78 -15.49 -3.07 17.69
C LYS A 78 -15.09 -4.46 18.20
N ASP A 79 -13.82 -4.81 17.99
CA ASP A 79 -13.18 -6.06 18.43
C ASP A 79 -13.79 -7.35 17.84
N VAL A 80 -14.66 -7.25 16.82
CA VAL A 80 -15.18 -8.42 16.12
C VAL A 80 -14.22 -8.88 15.03
N VAL A 81 -13.94 -10.19 15.04
CA VAL A 81 -13.26 -10.89 13.96
C VAL A 81 -14.18 -11.99 13.45
N ILE A 82 -14.53 -11.95 12.17
CA ILE A 82 -15.30 -13.01 11.54
C ILE A 82 -14.35 -14.04 10.96
N GLN A 83 -14.42 -15.27 11.45
CA GLN A 83 -13.76 -16.41 10.82
C GLN A 83 -14.66 -16.97 9.71
N PHE A 84 -14.15 -17.03 8.48
CA PHE A 84 -14.89 -17.53 7.34
C PHE A 84 -14.05 -18.54 6.54
N PRO A 85 -14.11 -19.84 6.90
CA PRO A 85 -13.18 -20.88 6.40
C PRO A 85 -13.14 -21.07 4.89
N ALA A 86 -14.22 -20.71 4.18
CA ALA A 86 -14.32 -20.86 2.73
C ALA A 86 -13.48 -19.82 1.95
N PHE A 87 -12.82 -18.88 2.64
CA PHE A 87 -12.12 -17.74 2.07
C PHE A 87 -10.67 -17.69 2.57
N SER A 88 -9.80 -17.05 1.78
CA SER A 88 -8.43 -16.72 2.14
C SER A 88 -8.23 -15.20 2.00
N PRO A 89 -7.84 -14.47 3.07
CA PRO A 89 -7.64 -14.96 4.44
C PRO A 89 -8.93 -15.49 5.07
N ASN A 90 -8.81 -16.37 6.06
CA ASN A 90 -9.96 -16.98 6.74
C ASN A 90 -10.44 -16.20 7.97
N HIS A 91 -9.84 -15.05 8.27
CA HIS A 91 -10.23 -14.17 9.36
C HIS A 91 -10.34 -12.74 8.83
N PHE A 92 -11.46 -12.09 9.14
CA PHE A 92 -11.79 -10.74 8.70
C PHE A 92 -12.04 -9.85 9.91
N SER A 93 -11.34 -8.74 9.98
CA SER A 93 -11.49 -7.66 10.94
C SER A 93 -11.69 -6.35 10.18
N ASN A 94 -11.97 -5.24 10.88
CA ASN A 94 -12.05 -3.91 10.23
C ASN A 94 -10.78 -3.49 9.50
N ALA A 95 -9.64 -4.13 9.79
CA ALA A 95 -8.37 -3.77 9.18
C ALA A 95 -8.17 -4.40 7.79
N ASN A 96 -8.75 -5.58 7.51
CA ASN A 96 -8.60 -6.29 6.22
C ASN A 96 -9.93 -6.56 5.49
N LEU A 97 -11.06 -6.20 6.07
CA LEU A 97 -12.36 -6.39 5.44
C LEU A 97 -12.56 -5.38 4.31
N SER A 98 -12.74 -5.87 3.09
CA SER A 98 -13.21 -5.06 1.95
C SER A 98 -14.73 -5.16 1.79
N ASP A 99 -15.35 -4.19 1.13
CA ASP A 99 -16.79 -4.24 0.83
C ASP A 99 -17.15 -5.45 -0.03
N LYS A 100 -16.26 -5.83 -0.95
CA LYS A 100 -16.42 -7.03 -1.78
C LYS A 100 -16.46 -8.29 -0.94
N ASP A 101 -15.56 -8.41 0.03
CA ASP A 101 -15.53 -9.56 0.94
C ASP A 101 -16.78 -9.57 1.84
N ALA A 102 -17.16 -8.42 2.40
CA ALA A 102 -18.36 -8.28 3.22
C ALA A 102 -19.63 -8.69 2.46
N VAL A 103 -19.82 -8.20 1.23
CA VAL A 103 -20.95 -8.57 0.36
C VAL A 103 -20.95 -10.07 0.09
N LYS A 104 -19.80 -10.65 -0.26
CA LYS A 104 -19.70 -12.08 -0.56
C LYS A 104 -19.98 -12.94 0.67
N MET A 105 -19.53 -12.51 1.85
CA MET A 105 -19.82 -13.16 3.14
C MET A 105 -21.30 -13.09 3.48
N LEU A 106 -21.93 -11.92 3.35
CA LEU A 106 -23.36 -11.71 3.65
C LEU A 106 -24.29 -12.43 2.66
N LYS A 107 -23.90 -12.54 1.37
CA LYS A 107 -24.61 -13.39 0.40
C LYS A 107 -24.57 -14.87 0.78
N THR A 108 -23.45 -15.32 1.34
CA THR A 108 -23.26 -16.73 1.72
C THR A 108 -23.95 -17.04 3.06
N ASN A 109 -23.87 -16.12 4.02
CA ASN A 109 -24.49 -16.25 5.33
C ASN A 109 -25.06 -14.89 5.80
N PRO A 110 -26.35 -14.61 5.50
CA PRO A 110 -27.00 -13.36 5.89
C PRO A 110 -27.04 -13.13 7.41
N GLY A 111 -26.98 -14.19 8.22
CA GLY A 111 -26.94 -14.10 9.68
C GLY A 111 -25.70 -13.38 10.22
N LEU A 112 -24.67 -13.19 9.41
CA LEU A 112 -23.48 -12.42 9.80
C LEU A 112 -23.76 -10.92 9.95
N LEU A 113 -24.89 -10.41 9.43
CA LEU A 113 -25.22 -8.99 9.47
C LEU A 113 -25.22 -8.41 10.90
N GLN A 114 -25.56 -9.22 11.90
CA GLN A 114 -25.54 -8.83 13.31
C GLN A 114 -24.16 -8.41 13.85
N HIS A 115 -23.09 -8.80 13.15
CA HIS A 115 -21.70 -8.47 13.51
C HIS A 115 -21.23 -7.16 12.89
N PHE A 116 -21.99 -6.59 11.96
CA PHE A 116 -21.69 -5.29 11.34
C PHE A 116 -22.30 -4.15 12.17
N GLU A 117 -21.51 -3.11 12.35
CA GLU A 117 -21.92 -1.84 12.95
C GLU A 117 -22.52 -0.91 11.89
N SER A 118 -21.92 -0.87 10.70
CA SER A 118 -22.41 -0.09 9.56
C SER A 118 -22.29 -0.86 8.24
N TYR A 119 -23.19 -0.56 7.31
CA TYR A 119 -23.26 -1.14 5.98
C TYR A 119 -24.15 -0.27 5.07
N PRO A 120 -23.95 -0.29 3.74
CA PRO A 120 -24.79 0.44 2.80
C PRO A 120 -26.23 -0.10 2.80
N LYS A 121 -27.19 0.83 2.78
CA LYS A 121 -28.62 0.55 2.73
C LYS A 121 -29.27 1.25 1.52
N ASP A 122 -30.32 0.65 0.97
CA ASP A 122 -31.16 1.26 -0.05
C ASP A 122 -32.18 2.25 0.58
N ASP A 123 -32.97 2.93 -0.25
CA ASP A 123 -33.99 3.88 0.19
C ASP A 123 -35.10 3.24 1.04
N GLN A 124 -35.22 1.91 1.00
CA GLN A 124 -36.15 1.12 1.80
C GLN A 124 -35.52 0.61 3.10
N GLY A 125 -34.24 0.89 3.34
CA GLY A 125 -33.49 0.47 4.52
C GLY A 125 -32.94 -0.95 4.46
N ASN A 126 -33.04 -1.64 3.32
CA ASN A 126 -32.49 -2.99 3.13
C ASN A 126 -30.98 -2.91 2.83
N VAL A 127 -30.24 -3.96 3.19
CA VAL A 127 -28.80 -4.06 2.90
C VAL A 127 -28.57 -4.14 1.40
N VAL A 128 -27.69 -3.29 0.89
CA VAL A 128 -27.25 -3.35 -0.51
C VAL A 128 -26.12 -4.37 -0.64
N LEU A 129 -26.42 -5.51 -1.29
CA LEU A 129 -25.47 -6.60 -1.54
C LEU A 129 -24.98 -6.63 -2.99
N ASP A 130 -25.13 -5.55 -3.75
CA ASP A 130 -24.70 -5.51 -5.14
C ASP A 130 -23.21 -5.14 -5.25
N GLU A 131 -22.40 -6.02 -5.85
CA GLU A 131 -20.94 -5.83 -5.96
C GLU A 131 -20.58 -4.59 -6.79
N LYS A 132 -21.47 -4.18 -7.71
CA LYS A 132 -21.29 -2.97 -8.53
C LYS A 132 -21.70 -1.68 -7.83
N GLN A 133 -22.55 -1.75 -6.80
CA GLN A 133 -22.99 -0.57 -6.02
C GLN A 133 -22.22 -0.37 -4.72
N ALA A 134 -21.51 -1.40 -4.24
CA ALA A 134 -20.57 -1.28 -3.13
C ALA A 134 -19.53 -0.17 -3.39
N ASP A 135 -19.08 -0.01 -4.64
CA ASP A 135 -18.20 1.09 -5.06
C ASP A 135 -18.95 2.42 -5.26
N ALA A 136 -20.21 2.38 -5.73
CA ALA A 136 -20.97 3.57 -6.18
C ALA A 136 -21.96 4.19 -5.16
N GLY A 137 -22.06 3.66 -3.93
CA GLY A 137 -22.99 4.17 -2.91
C GLY A 137 -22.60 5.56 -2.35
N LYS A 138 -23.28 6.59 -2.88
CA LYS A 138 -23.45 7.97 -2.38
C LYS A 138 -23.78 8.00 -0.87
N PRO A 139 -23.12 8.83 -0.04
CA PRO A 139 -23.60 9.09 1.31
C PRO A 139 -24.88 9.94 1.20
N SER A 140 -26.00 9.40 1.70
CA SER A 140 -27.17 10.22 2.02
C SER A 140 -26.80 11.09 3.22
N GLY A 141 -26.30 12.27 2.91
CA GLY A 141 -25.95 13.31 3.86
C GLY A 141 -25.92 14.63 3.10
N THR A 142 -26.92 15.48 3.37
CA THR A 142 -27.08 16.82 2.82
C THR A 142 -25.77 17.62 2.94
N GLN A 143 -25.06 17.84 1.84
CA GLN A 143 -23.99 18.84 1.78
C GLN A 143 -23.80 19.39 0.37
N LEU A 144 -23.96 20.71 0.29
CA LEU A 144 -23.75 21.63 -0.82
C LEU A 144 -22.73 21.20 -1.89
N ASP A 145 -23.17 21.22 -3.15
CA ASP A 145 -22.44 21.55 -4.39
C ASP A 145 -20.92 21.26 -4.45
N LYS A 146 -20.45 20.09 -3.98
CA LYS A 146 -19.09 19.65 -4.31
C LYS A 146 -19.06 19.10 -5.74
N PRO A 147 -18.17 19.60 -6.62
CA PRO A 147 -18.06 19.12 -7.99
C PRO A 147 -17.71 17.62 -8.05
N LEU A 148 -18.21 16.94 -9.09
CA LEU A 148 -17.94 15.52 -9.31
C LEU A 148 -16.43 15.28 -9.38
N ALA A 149 -15.96 14.16 -8.82
CA ALA A 149 -14.53 13.83 -8.79
C ALA A 149 -13.91 13.81 -10.20
N LYS A 150 -14.70 13.40 -11.21
CA LYS A 150 -14.28 13.42 -12.62
C LYS A 150 -13.96 14.83 -13.12
N ASP A 151 -14.73 15.83 -12.70
CA ASP A 151 -14.54 17.22 -13.12
C ASP A 151 -13.33 17.84 -12.40
N VAL A 152 -13.10 17.48 -11.14
CA VAL A 152 -11.92 17.91 -10.38
C VAL A 152 -10.64 17.30 -10.95
N ILE A 153 -10.65 16.00 -11.28
CA ILE A 153 -9.52 15.31 -11.92
C ILE A 153 -9.20 15.92 -13.29
N ALA A 154 -10.22 16.27 -14.09
CA ALA A 154 -10.01 16.94 -15.37
C ALA A 154 -9.32 18.30 -15.19
N LYS A 155 -9.72 19.08 -14.18
CA LYS A 155 -9.09 20.37 -13.85
C LYS A 155 -7.65 20.21 -13.34
N ILE A 156 -7.40 19.20 -12.50
CA ILE A 156 -6.05 18.85 -12.03
C ILE A 156 -5.12 18.58 -13.22
N GLY A 157 -5.59 17.84 -14.23
CA GLY A 157 -4.80 17.57 -15.44
C GLY A 157 -4.37 18.82 -16.22
N THR A 158 -5.06 19.95 -16.02
CA THR A 158 -4.76 21.23 -16.68
C THR A 158 -3.99 22.24 -15.81
N ALA A 159 -3.81 21.95 -14.52
CA ALA A 159 -3.11 22.83 -13.59
C ALA A 159 -1.64 23.03 -14.03
N LYS A 160 -1.16 24.26 -14.02
CA LYS A 160 0.20 24.62 -14.46
C LYS A 160 1.12 24.95 -13.29
N THR A 161 0.56 25.37 -12.16
CA THR A 161 1.31 25.79 -10.98
C THR A 161 0.93 24.98 -9.75
N LEU A 162 1.79 25.00 -8.74
CA LEU A 162 1.54 24.37 -7.44
C LEU A 162 0.31 24.98 -6.76
N ASP A 163 0.17 26.30 -6.79
CA ASP A 163 -0.94 27.02 -6.16
C ASP A 163 -2.29 26.69 -6.82
N GLU A 164 -2.33 26.52 -8.15
CA GLU A 164 -3.54 26.07 -8.85
C GLU A 164 -3.93 24.65 -8.43
N LEU A 165 -2.94 23.78 -8.25
CA LEU A 165 -3.14 22.40 -7.84
C LEU A 165 -3.65 22.31 -6.40
N ASP A 166 -3.05 23.04 -5.46
CA ASP A 166 -3.45 23.06 -4.05
C ASP A 166 -4.87 23.62 -3.89
N ASN A 167 -5.23 24.67 -4.63
CA ASN A 167 -6.58 25.21 -4.62
C ASN A 167 -7.65 24.24 -5.18
N LEU A 168 -7.29 23.37 -6.13
CA LEU A 168 -8.20 22.39 -6.71
C LEU A 168 -8.45 21.18 -5.78
N VAL A 169 -7.52 20.91 -4.87
CA VAL A 169 -7.54 19.75 -3.97
C VAL A 169 -7.89 20.15 -2.53
N ALA A 170 -7.91 21.45 -2.23
CA ALA A 170 -8.24 21.98 -0.91
C ALA A 170 -9.61 21.48 -0.42
N GLY A 171 -9.59 20.66 0.64
CA GLY A 171 -10.80 20.09 1.24
C GLY A 171 -11.42 18.92 0.46
N ASP A 172 -10.67 18.33 -0.48
CA ASP A 172 -11.01 17.10 -1.18
C ASP A 172 -10.25 15.91 -0.59
N ASP A 173 -10.98 14.96 0.00
CA ASP A 173 -10.47 13.75 0.63
C ASP A 173 -10.59 12.52 -0.28
N ARG A 174 -11.07 12.70 -1.52
CA ARG A 174 -11.31 11.60 -2.45
C ARG A 174 -9.99 11.08 -3.00
N ALA A 175 -9.71 9.80 -2.79
CA ALA A 175 -8.45 9.16 -3.18
C ALA A 175 -8.09 9.33 -4.66
N THR A 176 -9.08 9.34 -5.56
CA THR A 176 -8.86 9.55 -7.01
C THR A 176 -8.42 10.96 -7.34
N VAL A 177 -8.88 11.96 -6.59
CA VAL A 177 -8.49 13.37 -6.72
C VAL A 177 -7.09 13.56 -6.16
N ILE A 178 -6.79 12.99 -4.99
CA ILE A 178 -5.45 13.04 -4.37
C ILE A 178 -4.40 12.35 -5.24
N ALA A 179 -4.70 11.16 -5.78
CA ALA A 179 -3.79 10.44 -6.67
C ALA A 179 -3.53 11.20 -7.99
N ALA A 180 -4.57 11.81 -8.57
CA ALA A 180 -4.42 12.67 -9.73
C ALA A 180 -3.55 13.90 -9.41
N ALA A 181 -3.72 14.49 -8.23
CA ALA A 181 -2.95 15.64 -7.79
C ALA A 181 -1.47 15.30 -7.57
N GLN A 182 -1.18 14.20 -6.87
CA GLN A 182 0.19 13.73 -6.67
C GLN A 182 0.90 13.45 -8.00
N LYS A 183 0.20 12.81 -8.95
CA LYS A 183 0.74 12.59 -10.29
C LYS A 183 1.08 13.92 -10.97
N ARG A 184 0.16 14.90 -10.92
CA ARG A 184 0.36 16.21 -11.55
C ARG A 184 1.49 17.01 -10.90
N LEU A 185 1.63 16.92 -9.58
CA LEU A 185 2.71 17.56 -8.82
C LEU A 185 4.10 17.13 -9.32
N VAL A 186 4.28 15.83 -9.58
CA VAL A 186 5.52 15.29 -10.14
C VAL A 186 5.80 15.88 -11.54
N GLU A 187 4.77 15.99 -12.38
CA GLU A 187 4.90 16.57 -13.72
C GLU A 187 5.26 18.06 -13.68
N ILE A 188 4.66 18.84 -12.76
CA ILE A 188 4.96 20.28 -12.57
C ILE A 188 6.41 20.46 -12.09
N ASN A 189 6.86 19.66 -11.13
CA ASN A 189 8.23 19.73 -10.61
C ASN A 189 9.27 19.31 -11.66
N ALA A 190 8.95 18.28 -12.46
CA ALA A 190 9.81 17.86 -13.56
C ALA A 190 9.92 18.93 -14.66
N ALA A 191 8.84 19.65 -14.97
CA ALA A 191 8.85 20.73 -15.95
C ALA A 191 9.60 21.99 -15.51
N ASN A 192 9.71 22.23 -14.19
CA ASN A 192 10.42 23.38 -13.62
C ASN A 192 11.90 23.10 -13.29
N THR A 193 12.34 21.85 -13.46
CA THR A 193 13.76 21.49 -13.31
C THR A 193 14.39 21.54 -14.70
N GLU A 194 14.96 22.68 -15.09
CA GLU A 194 15.76 22.79 -16.31
C GLU A 194 16.89 21.74 -16.29
N PRO A 195 17.17 21.05 -17.41
CA PRO A 195 18.37 20.24 -17.51
C PRO A 195 19.58 21.18 -17.42
N ALA A 196 20.36 21.04 -16.36
CA ALA A 196 21.65 21.73 -16.23
C ALA A 196 22.53 21.36 -17.44
N GLU A 197 22.72 22.32 -18.34
CA GLU A 197 23.72 22.29 -19.40
C GLU A 197 25.09 21.98 -18.78
N GLN A 198 25.67 20.85 -19.15
CA GLN A 198 27.05 20.52 -18.83
C GLN A 198 27.97 21.16 -19.87
N ASP A 199 28.23 22.45 -19.69
CA ASP A 199 29.41 23.11 -20.26
C ASP A 199 30.46 23.26 -19.16
N ALA A 200 31.54 22.47 -19.24
CA ALA A 200 32.81 22.77 -18.58
C ALA A 200 33.95 22.01 -19.27
N GLU A 201 34.49 22.61 -20.33
CA GLU A 201 35.91 22.53 -20.64
C GLU A 201 36.72 23.00 -19.41
N ASN A 202 37.84 22.36 -19.08
CA ASN A 202 39.17 23.00 -19.07
C ASN A 202 40.24 22.11 -18.40
N GLU A 203 41.43 22.26 -18.94
CA GLU A 203 42.71 21.58 -18.82
C GLU A 203 43.36 21.62 -17.41
N GLY A 204 44.31 20.70 -17.18
CA GLY A 204 45.50 21.03 -16.40
C GLY A 204 46.07 19.96 -15.45
N SER A 205 47.19 19.35 -15.91
CA SER A 205 48.48 19.31 -15.19
C SER A 205 48.68 18.47 -13.91
N GLY A 206 49.73 17.62 -13.96
CA GLY A 206 50.63 17.31 -12.82
C GLY A 206 50.36 15.97 -12.12
N THR A 207 51.13 14.89 -12.36
CA THR A 207 52.48 14.53 -11.84
C THR A 207 52.42 13.37 -10.84
N GLU A 208 53.13 12.30 -11.22
CA GLU A 208 54.03 11.45 -10.42
C GLU A 208 53.52 10.50 -9.31
N GLY A 209 53.98 9.25 -9.45
CA GLY A 209 54.32 8.33 -8.37
C GLY A 209 53.26 7.26 -8.06
N ASN A 210 53.57 6.04 -7.70
CA ASN A 210 54.82 5.28 -7.60
C ASN A 210 54.40 3.83 -7.23
N GLU A 211 55.15 2.85 -7.70
CA GLU A 211 55.36 1.48 -7.16
C GLU A 211 54.26 0.71 -6.39
N ARG A 212 53.95 -0.50 -6.88
CA ARG A 212 53.98 -1.78 -6.13
C ARG A 212 53.69 -2.95 -7.08
N ASN A 213 54.72 -3.65 -7.55
CA ASN A 213 55.30 -4.85 -6.94
C ASN A 213 54.43 -6.12 -7.15
N GLN A 214 54.73 -6.83 -8.24
CA GLN A 214 54.18 -8.16 -8.54
C GLN A 214 55.07 -9.20 -7.85
N GLY A 215 54.49 -9.94 -6.90
CA GLY A 215 55.09 -11.15 -6.34
C GLY A 215 54.45 -12.37 -6.97
N GLU A 216 55.13 -12.97 -7.94
CA GLU A 216 54.86 -14.32 -8.43
C GLU A 216 55.32 -15.34 -7.39
N GLY A 217 54.41 -16.22 -6.97
CA GLY A 217 54.70 -17.38 -6.12
C GLY A 217 54.26 -18.65 -6.81
N THR A 218 55.15 -19.28 -7.57
CA THR A 218 55.00 -20.63 -8.12
C THR A 218 55.54 -21.65 -7.12
N GLY A 219 54.63 -22.36 -6.44
CA GLY A 219 54.96 -23.53 -5.62
C GLY A 219 54.78 -24.81 -6.42
N ALA A 220 55.88 -25.37 -6.93
CA ALA A 220 55.92 -26.74 -7.45
C ALA A 220 56.30 -27.69 -6.31
N GLY A 221 55.37 -28.57 -5.94
CA GLY A 221 55.63 -29.69 -5.03
C GLY A 221 56.38 -30.80 -5.77
N GLY A 222 57.59 -31.09 -5.32
CA GLY A 222 58.40 -32.24 -5.72
C GLY A 222 58.50 -33.23 -4.56
N THR A 223 58.08 -34.45 -4.84
CA THR A 223 58.20 -35.69 -4.09
C THR A 223 59.65 -36.09 -3.84
N GLU A 224 59.94 -36.67 -2.66
CA GLU A 224 60.54 -38.01 -2.44
C GLU A 224 60.57 -38.34 -0.94
#